data_AF-D5K7U1-F1
#
_entry.id   AF-D5K7U1-F1
#
_cell.length_a   1.000
_cell.length_b   1.000
_cell.length_c   1.000
_cell.angle_alpha   90.00
_cell.angle_beta   90.00
_cell.angle_gamma   90.00
#
_symmetry.space_group_name_H-M   'P 1'
#
loop_
_entity.id
_entity.type
_entity.pdbx_description
1 polymer ?
#
loop_
_entity_poly.entity_id
_entity_poly.type
_entity_poly.pdbx_seq_one_letter_code
_entity_poly.pdbx_strand_id
1 'polypeptide(L)'
;WNKLEVDMKDAVGTYKLSGLRNYTGGDLDVNMQKATLRLGQFNGNSFTSFKDSADRTTRVDFNAKNISIDNFLEINNRVGSGAGRKASSTVLTLQASEGITSDKNAEISLYDGATLNLASNSVKLMGNVWMGRLQYVGAYLAPSY
;
A
#
# COMPACT_ATOMS: atom_id res chain seq x y z
N TRP A 1 -17.71 -2.40 8.43
CA TRP A 1 -16.43 -2.81 7.82
C TRP A 1 -16.79 -3.82 6.78
N ASN A 2 -16.34 -3.62 5.54
CA ASN A 2 -16.66 -4.48 4.40
C ASN A 2 -15.35 -4.92 3.74
N LYS A 3 -15.39 -6.07 3.08
CA LYS A 3 -14.29 -6.58 2.25
C LYS A 3 -14.70 -6.49 0.78
N LEU A 4 -13.76 -6.09 -0.08
CA LEU A 4 -13.91 -6.16 -1.53
C LEU A 4 -12.91 -7.17 -2.09
N GLU A 5 -13.41 -8.10 -2.91
CA GLU A 5 -12.60 -9.07 -3.63
C GLU A 5 -12.78 -8.86 -5.14
N VAL A 6 -11.69 -8.84 -5.88
CA VAL A 6 -11.65 -8.71 -7.33
C VAL A 6 -10.94 -9.95 -7.89
N ASP A 7 -11.70 -10.86 -8.51
CA ASP A 7 -11.15 -12.05 -9.16
C ASP A 7 -11.00 -11.84 -10.66
N MET A 8 -9.75 -11.68 -11.10
CA MET A 8 -9.33 -11.48 -12.49
C MET A 8 -8.18 -12.44 -12.85
N LYS A 9 -8.15 -13.65 -12.27
CA LYS A 9 -7.06 -14.63 -12.46
C LYS A 9 -6.65 -14.84 -13.92
N ASP A 10 -7.61 -14.84 -14.83
CA ASP A 10 -7.40 -15.08 -16.25
C ASP A 10 -7.18 -13.81 -17.08
N ALA A 11 -7.33 -12.64 -16.48
CA ALA A 11 -7.11 -11.37 -17.17
C ALA A 11 -5.64 -11.22 -17.54
N VAL A 12 -5.38 -10.90 -18.80
CA VAL A 12 -4.04 -10.66 -19.34
C VAL A 12 -3.93 -9.21 -19.73
N GLY A 13 -2.79 -8.60 -19.42
CA GLY A 13 -2.50 -7.22 -19.80
C GLY A 13 -1.80 -6.46 -18.70
N THR A 14 -1.84 -5.14 -18.80
CA THR A 14 -1.25 -4.23 -17.82
C THR A 14 -2.35 -3.36 -17.24
N TYR A 15 -2.55 -3.44 -15.93
CA TYR A 15 -3.51 -2.64 -15.19
C TYR A 15 -2.77 -1.65 -14.30
N LYS A 16 -3.41 -0.51 -14.01
CA LYS A 16 -2.83 0.51 -13.16
C LYS A 16 -3.78 0.87 -12.03
N LEU A 17 -3.23 1.07 -10.85
CA LEU A 17 -3.87 1.81 -9.78
C LEU A 17 -3.09 3.09 -9.58
N SER A 18 -3.74 4.24 -9.79
CA SER A 18 -3.05 5.52 -9.73
C SER A 18 -3.98 6.60 -9.20
N GLY A 19 -3.53 7.29 -8.15
CA GLY A 19 -4.30 8.34 -7.49
C GLY A 19 -5.31 7.84 -6.47
N LEU A 20 -5.28 6.57 -6.06
CA LEU A 20 -6.09 6.10 -4.94
C LEU A 20 -5.44 6.57 -3.63
N ARG A 21 -5.86 7.74 -3.14
CA ARG A 21 -5.29 8.38 -1.95
C ARG A 21 -6.23 8.27 -0.76
N ASN A 22 -5.65 8.05 0.42
CA ASN A 22 -6.34 7.92 1.70
C ASN A 22 -7.41 6.83 1.67
N TYR A 23 -7.11 5.70 1.03
CA TYR A 23 -8.02 4.56 1.02
C TYR A 23 -8.20 4.05 2.45
N THR A 24 -9.45 4.01 2.91
CA THR A 24 -9.87 3.52 4.24
C THR A 24 -11.02 2.50 4.13
N GLY A 25 -11.20 1.90 2.95
CA GLY A 25 -12.37 1.10 2.59
C GLY A 25 -12.51 -0.24 3.31
N GLY A 26 -11.52 -0.65 4.10
CA GLY A 26 -11.42 -2.01 4.66
C GLY A 26 -10.63 -2.92 3.73
N ASP A 27 -10.83 -4.23 3.89
CA ASP A 27 -9.98 -5.21 3.21
C ASP A 27 -10.22 -5.23 1.69
N LEU A 28 -9.13 -5.33 0.94
CA LEU A 28 -9.12 -5.32 -0.52
C LEU A 28 -8.22 -6.42 -1.04
N ASP A 29 -8.79 -7.40 -1.73
CA ASP A 29 -8.05 -8.49 -2.36
C ASP A 29 -8.21 -8.42 -3.87
N VAL A 30 -7.12 -8.18 -4.59
CA VAL A 30 -7.11 -8.11 -6.06
C VAL A 30 -6.26 -9.25 -6.61
N ASN A 31 -6.92 -10.21 -7.24
CA ASN A 31 -6.30 -11.38 -7.84
C ASN A 31 -6.24 -11.25 -9.36
N MET A 32 -5.04 -11.14 -9.92
CA MET A 32 -4.75 -10.86 -11.33
C MET A 32 -3.47 -11.57 -11.79
N GLN A 33 -3.35 -12.86 -11.45
CA GLN A 33 -2.14 -13.70 -11.60
C GLN A 33 -1.46 -13.69 -12.98
N LYS A 34 -2.18 -13.39 -14.07
CA LYS A 34 -1.64 -13.34 -15.43
C LYS A 34 -1.35 -11.92 -15.94
N ALA A 35 -1.59 -10.91 -15.13
CA ALA A 35 -1.46 -9.50 -15.51
C ALA A 35 -0.36 -8.77 -14.75
N THR A 36 0.19 -7.73 -15.38
CA THR A 36 1.11 -6.79 -14.74
C THR A 36 0.31 -5.68 -14.04
N LEU A 37 0.66 -5.39 -12.80
CA LEU A 37 0.13 -4.28 -12.03
C LEU A 37 1.13 -3.13 -11.97
N ARG A 38 0.70 -1.93 -12.34
CA ARG A 38 1.44 -0.68 -12.16
C ARG A 38 0.81 0.13 -11.03
N LEU A 39 1.48 0.17 -9.89
CA LEU A 39 1.10 0.98 -8.73
C LEU A 39 1.72 2.38 -8.87
N GLY A 40 0.94 3.33 -9.34
CA GLY A 40 1.29 4.76 -9.26
C GLY A 40 1.60 5.48 -10.57
N GLN A 41 1.25 4.96 -11.75
CA GLN A 41 1.72 5.51 -13.04
C GLN A 41 1.68 7.04 -13.22
N PHE A 42 0.58 7.72 -12.84
CA PHE A 42 0.43 9.19 -12.98
C PHE A 42 0.47 9.92 -11.64
N ASN A 43 0.09 9.25 -10.57
CA ASN A 43 0.01 9.75 -9.21
C ASN A 43 0.11 8.56 -8.25
N GLY A 44 0.71 8.79 -7.09
CA GLY A 44 0.88 7.77 -6.07
C GLY A 44 -0.42 7.35 -5.38
N ASN A 45 -0.29 6.32 -4.55
CA ASN A 45 -1.41 5.71 -3.83
C ASN A 45 -1.13 5.73 -2.32
N SER A 46 -2.20 5.68 -1.52
CA SER A 46 -2.05 5.48 -0.09
C SER A 46 -3.19 4.66 0.51
N PHE A 47 -2.79 3.76 1.40
CA PHE A 47 -3.67 2.82 2.10
C PHE A 47 -3.54 3.05 3.59
N THR A 48 -4.66 3.26 4.28
CA THR A 48 -4.67 3.50 5.72
C THR A 48 -5.92 2.90 6.35
N SER A 49 -5.97 2.93 7.67
CA SER A 49 -7.14 2.53 8.45
C SER A 49 -7.51 3.66 9.40
N PHE A 50 -8.68 3.57 10.04
CA PHE A 50 -9.02 4.45 11.15
C PHE A 50 -9.05 3.65 12.43
N LYS A 51 -8.48 4.21 13.48
CA LYS A 51 -8.68 3.74 14.84
C LYS A 51 -10.16 3.83 15.17
N ASP A 52 -10.71 2.68 15.56
CA ASP A 52 -12.08 2.49 15.97
C ASP A 52 -12.11 1.62 17.24
N SER A 53 -13.30 1.38 17.80
CA SER A 53 -13.43 0.60 19.04
C SER A 53 -13.03 -0.88 18.89
N ALA A 54 -12.72 -1.35 17.68
CA ALA A 54 -12.31 -2.71 17.41
C ALA A 54 -10.84 -2.78 16.93
N ASP A 55 -10.11 -1.67 16.96
CA ASP A 55 -8.71 -1.52 16.55
C ASP A 55 -8.39 -2.26 15.25
N ARG A 56 -9.26 -2.11 14.25
CA ARG A 56 -9.16 -2.89 13.01
C ARG A 56 -7.89 -2.55 12.23
N THR A 57 -7.36 -3.59 11.57
CA THR A 57 -6.30 -3.50 10.56
C THR A 57 -6.93 -3.56 9.18
N THR A 58 -6.55 -2.64 8.29
CA THR A 58 -6.86 -2.75 6.85
C THR A 58 -5.86 -3.70 6.20
N ARG A 59 -6.34 -4.74 5.51
CA ARG A 59 -5.49 -5.64 4.71
C ARG A 59 -5.71 -5.39 3.23
N VAL A 60 -4.65 -5.06 2.51
CA VAL A 60 -4.69 -4.85 1.07
C VAL A 60 -3.75 -5.84 0.42
N ASP A 61 -4.29 -6.71 -0.42
CA ASP A 61 -3.56 -7.80 -1.04
C ASP A 61 -3.65 -7.69 -2.57
N PHE A 62 -2.49 -7.58 -3.22
CA PHE A 62 -2.38 -7.67 -4.67
C PHE A 62 -1.65 -8.96 -5.05
N ASN A 63 -2.26 -9.76 -5.92
CA ASN A 63 -1.66 -10.96 -6.48
C ASN A 63 -1.59 -10.82 -7.99
N ALA A 64 -0.39 -10.59 -8.54
CA ALA A 64 -0.19 -10.28 -9.95
C ALA A 64 0.96 -11.09 -10.56
N LYS A 65 1.13 -10.99 -11.87
CA LYS A 65 2.30 -11.54 -12.57
C LYS A 65 3.56 -10.74 -12.23
N ASN A 66 3.50 -9.43 -12.46
CA ASN A 66 4.52 -8.45 -12.10
C ASN A 66 3.87 -7.30 -11.33
N ILE A 67 4.60 -6.71 -10.40
CA ILE A 67 4.18 -5.47 -9.72
C ILE A 67 5.28 -4.43 -9.90
N SER A 68 4.93 -3.29 -10.52
CA SER A 68 5.82 -2.14 -10.68
C SER A 68 5.28 -0.97 -9.85
N ILE A 69 6.09 -0.49 -8.91
CA ILE A 69 5.77 0.70 -8.10
C ILE A 69 6.41 1.90 -8.80
N ASP A 70 5.59 2.69 -9.48
CA ASP A 70 6.08 3.73 -10.41
C ASP A 70 6.10 5.12 -9.79
N ASN A 71 5.62 5.28 -8.55
CA ASN A 71 5.45 6.57 -7.87
C ASN A 71 5.40 6.37 -6.36
N PHE A 72 4.94 7.37 -5.60
CA PHE A 72 4.83 7.23 -4.16
C PHE A 72 3.75 6.20 -3.76
N LEU A 73 4.05 5.46 -2.70
CA LEU A 73 3.17 4.50 -2.07
C LEU A 73 3.28 4.67 -0.56
N GLU A 74 2.23 5.22 0.06
CA GLU A 74 2.21 5.46 1.51
C GLU A 74 1.33 4.42 2.20
N ILE A 75 1.87 3.78 3.24
CA ILE A 75 1.18 2.74 4.00
C ILE A 75 0.95 3.25 5.42
N ASN A 76 -0.30 3.18 5.86
CA ASN A 76 -0.82 3.71 7.12
C ASN A 76 -0.61 5.23 7.32
N ASN A 77 -0.72 5.99 6.23
CA ASN A 77 -0.52 7.44 6.25
C ASN A 77 -1.58 8.18 7.09
N ARG A 78 -1.23 9.38 7.56
CA ARG A 78 -2.19 10.30 8.17
C ARG A 78 -3.17 10.83 7.12
N VAL A 79 -4.46 10.79 7.46
CA VAL A 79 -5.50 11.44 6.66
C VAL A 79 -5.64 12.90 7.06
N GLY A 80 -5.51 13.81 6.07
CA GLY A 80 -5.66 15.25 6.26
C GLY A 80 -4.62 15.86 7.22
N SER A 81 -5.06 16.83 8.02
CA SER A 81 -4.22 17.50 9.03
C SER A 81 -3.95 16.64 10.27
N GLY A 82 -4.69 15.55 10.45
CA GLY A 82 -4.65 14.72 11.66
C GLY A 82 -5.59 15.14 12.78
N ALA A 83 -6.42 16.17 12.59
CA ALA A 83 -7.41 16.59 13.60
C ALA A 83 -8.53 15.55 13.82
N GLY A 84 -8.81 14.70 12.83
CA GLY A 84 -9.84 13.67 12.89
C GLY A 84 -9.40 12.35 13.53
N ARG A 85 -10.09 11.27 13.14
CA ARG A 85 -9.74 9.89 13.52
C ARG A 85 -8.29 9.59 13.15
N LYS A 86 -7.57 9.01 14.10
CA LYS A 86 -6.16 8.61 13.93
C LYS A 86 -6.10 7.33 13.11
N ALA A 87 -4.98 7.11 12.43
CA ALA A 87 -4.70 5.82 11.81
C ALA A 87 -4.60 4.71 12.87
N SER A 88 -4.98 3.48 12.48
CA SER A 88 -4.78 2.27 13.29
C SER A 88 -3.56 1.53 12.75
N SER A 89 -3.77 0.37 12.11
CA SER A 89 -2.74 -0.41 11.42
C SER A 89 -3.16 -0.76 9.99
N THR A 90 -2.19 -0.95 9.11
CA THR A 90 -2.43 -1.36 7.72
C THR A 90 -1.38 -2.37 7.28
N VAL A 91 -1.82 -3.48 6.69
CA VAL A 91 -0.97 -4.49 6.06
C VAL A 91 -1.18 -4.41 4.56
N LEU A 92 -0.12 -4.16 3.80
CA LEU A 92 -0.10 -4.27 2.35
C LEU A 92 0.72 -5.50 1.95
N THR A 93 0.12 -6.44 1.23
CA THR A 93 0.81 -7.59 0.65
C THR A 93 0.89 -7.44 -0.86
N LEU A 94 2.11 -7.47 -1.37
CA LEU A 94 2.39 -7.51 -2.80
C LEU A 94 2.92 -8.91 -3.14
N GLN A 95 2.14 -9.67 -3.89
CA GLN A 95 2.49 -11.01 -4.36
C GLN A 95 2.68 -10.96 -5.87
N ALA A 96 3.88 -11.31 -6.34
CA ALA A 96 4.19 -11.34 -7.76
C ALA A 96 4.90 -12.65 -8.12
N SER A 97 4.48 -13.30 -9.21
CA SER A 97 5.11 -14.55 -9.66
C SER A 97 6.44 -14.33 -10.39
N GLU A 98 6.61 -13.20 -11.08
CA GLU A 98 7.83 -12.86 -11.81
C GLU A 98 8.71 -11.83 -11.09
N GLY A 99 8.13 -10.73 -10.59
CA GLY A 99 8.94 -9.68 -9.97
C GLY A 99 8.15 -8.54 -9.33
N ILE A 100 8.76 -7.94 -8.30
CA ILE A 100 8.34 -6.67 -7.72
C ILE A 100 9.47 -5.67 -7.95
N THR A 101 9.20 -4.60 -8.69
CA THR A 101 10.18 -3.54 -8.97
C THR A 101 9.64 -2.18 -8.57
N SER A 102 10.52 -1.20 -8.41
CA SER A 102 10.11 0.20 -8.31
C SER A 102 10.91 1.10 -9.23
N ASP A 103 10.31 2.20 -9.67
CA ASP A 103 11.01 3.27 -10.37
C ASP A 103 12.04 3.95 -9.43
N LYS A 104 13.09 4.55 -9.99
CA LYS A 104 14.10 5.30 -9.23
C LYS A 104 13.53 6.48 -8.43
N ASN A 105 12.41 7.05 -8.89
CA ASN A 105 11.72 8.17 -8.25
C ASN A 105 10.56 7.72 -7.37
N ALA A 106 10.28 6.41 -7.30
CA ALA A 106 9.26 5.90 -6.41
C ALA A 106 9.67 6.14 -4.95
N GLU A 107 8.67 6.45 -4.11
CA GLU A 107 8.88 6.60 -2.67
C GLU A 107 7.91 5.71 -1.92
N ILE A 108 8.42 4.69 -1.25
CA ILE A 108 7.62 3.81 -0.42
C ILE A 108 7.78 4.29 1.02
N SER A 109 6.70 4.79 1.62
CA SER A 109 6.71 5.34 2.98
C SER A 109 5.82 4.50 3.89
N LEU A 110 6.42 3.89 4.90
CA LEU A 110 5.76 3.16 5.98
C LEU A 110 5.70 4.05 7.22
N TYR A 111 4.49 4.31 7.68
CA TYR A 111 4.22 5.02 8.93
C TYR A 111 3.99 4.03 10.08
N ASP A 112 3.95 4.51 11.32
CA ASP A 112 3.64 3.71 12.50
C ASP A 112 2.45 2.77 12.25
N GLY A 113 2.61 1.47 12.53
CA GLY A 113 1.55 0.45 12.36
C GLY A 113 1.36 -0.03 10.91
N ALA A 114 2.29 0.32 10.01
CA ALA A 114 2.34 -0.20 8.66
C ALA A 114 3.12 -1.53 8.58
N THR A 115 2.65 -2.44 7.74
CA THR A 115 3.43 -3.62 7.35
C THR A 115 3.38 -3.76 5.84
N LEU A 116 4.53 -4.02 5.22
CA LEU A 116 4.67 -4.34 3.80
C LEU A 116 5.20 -5.76 3.65
N ASN A 117 4.36 -6.67 3.17
CA ASN A 117 4.73 -8.02 2.83
C ASN A 117 5.05 -8.12 1.34
N LEU A 118 6.22 -8.67 1.00
CA LEU A 118 6.65 -8.86 -0.39
C LEU A 118 6.87 -10.35 -0.64
N ALA A 119 6.03 -10.94 -1.50
CA ALA A 119 6.12 -12.35 -1.87
C ALA A 119 6.41 -12.45 -3.37
N SER A 120 7.68 -12.57 -3.71
CA SER A 120 8.16 -12.70 -5.09
C SER A 120 9.54 -13.32 -5.11
N ASN A 121 9.88 -14.02 -6.20
CA ASN A 121 11.22 -14.56 -6.41
C ASN A 121 12.27 -13.46 -6.64
N SER A 122 11.83 -12.27 -7.03
CA SER A 122 12.71 -11.11 -7.23
C SER A 122 12.03 -9.83 -6.75
N VAL A 123 12.73 -9.10 -5.89
CA VAL A 123 12.34 -7.78 -5.40
C VAL A 123 13.49 -6.81 -5.65
N LYS A 124 13.22 -5.73 -6.39
CA LYS A 124 14.20 -4.67 -6.67
C LYS A 124 13.56 -3.30 -6.51
N LEU A 125 13.67 -2.73 -5.32
CA LEU A 125 13.21 -1.38 -5.01
C LEU A 125 14.34 -0.39 -5.32
N MET A 126 14.19 0.39 -6.41
CA MET A 126 15.23 1.32 -6.88
C MET A 126 15.07 2.73 -6.32
N GLY A 127 13.86 3.09 -5.90
CA GLY A 127 13.56 4.35 -5.25
C GLY A 127 13.75 4.32 -3.72
N ASN A 128 13.33 5.39 -3.05
CA ASN A 128 13.49 5.53 -1.61
C ASN A 128 12.49 4.64 -0.85
N VAL A 129 12.97 4.00 0.21
CA VAL A 129 12.14 3.28 1.18
C VAL A 129 12.32 3.97 2.53
N TRP A 130 11.26 4.59 3.03
CA TRP A 130 11.22 5.25 4.34
C TRP A 130 10.42 4.40 5.32
N MET A 131 11.07 3.94 6.39
CA MET A 131 10.42 3.20 7.46
C MET A 131 10.39 4.06 8.71
N GLY A 132 9.22 4.20 9.33
CA GLY A 132 9.04 4.97 10.55
C GLY A 132 8.92 6.48 10.33
N ARG A 133 8.24 6.93 9.29
CA ARG A 133 8.08 8.37 8.99
C ARG A 133 7.20 9.09 10.03
N LEU A 134 7.51 10.35 10.34
CA LEU A 134 6.72 11.18 11.25
C LEU A 134 5.25 11.27 10.78
N GLN A 135 4.36 10.59 11.50
CA GLN A 135 2.96 10.45 11.10
C GLN A 135 2.13 11.71 11.42
N TYR A 136 2.42 12.39 12.53
CA TYR A 136 1.71 13.61 12.94
C TYR A 136 2.69 14.74 13.24
N VAL A 137 2.30 15.96 12.90
CA VAL A 137 3.09 17.16 13.18
C VAL A 137 3.31 17.28 14.69
N GLY A 138 4.56 17.46 15.11
CA GLY A 138 4.94 17.64 16.51
C GLY A 138 5.03 16.36 17.35
N ALA A 139 4.67 15.20 16.82
CA ALA A 139 4.68 13.93 17.54
C ALA A 139 6.05 13.24 17.52
N TYR A 140 7.12 13.96 17.84
CA TYR A 140 8.51 13.47 17.74
C TYR A 140 8.86 12.31 18.68
N LEU A 141 8.04 12.09 19.71
CA LEU A 141 8.20 11.02 20.70
C LEU A 141 7.29 9.83 20.42
N ALA A 142 6.54 9.84 19.32
CA ALA A 142 5.69 8.72 18.96
C ALA A 142 6.55 7.50 18.60
N PRO A 143 6.14 6.30 19.02
CA PRO A 143 6.59 5.08 18.38
C PRO A 143 6.29 5.14 16.87
N SER A 144 7.15 4.49 16.09
CA SER A 144 7.07 4.49 14.64
C SER A 144 7.60 3.14 14.13
N TYR A 145 6.88 2.10 14.56
CA TYR A 145 7.22 0.70 14.28
C TYR A 145 6.63 0.22 12.95
#